data_AF-A0A819BIU3-F1
#
_entry.id   AF-A0A819BIU3-F1
#
_cell.length_a   1.000
_cell.length_b   1.000
_cell.length_c   1.000
_cell.angle_alpha   90.00
_cell.angle_beta   90.00
_cell.angle_gamma   90.00
#
_symmetry.space_group_name_H-M   'P 1'
#
loop_
_entity.id
_entity.type
_entity.pdbx_description
1 polymer ?
#
loop_
_entity_poly.entity_id
_entity_poly.type
_entity_poly.pdbx_seq_one_letter_code
_entity_poly.pdbx_strand_id
1 'polypeptide(L)'
;MTIDTKVRREPSTHTCQQSASVGKSLVDKAIGNMKKRAREETTPIHKIYIQEIVKALISYSGIATGLFIPTFENIDASLYRSRSKNYPTLPKSLVDLVLPDIWRLAKRGEPH
;
A
#
# COMPACT_ATOMS: atom_id res chain seq x y z
N MET A 1 -21.47 53.47 36.15
CA MET A 1 -21.67 52.02 36.39
C MET A 1 -21.54 51.30 35.06
N THR A 2 -20.51 50.48 34.98
CA THR A 2 -20.09 49.58 33.89
C THR A 2 -21.08 48.44 33.70
N ILE A 3 -21.18 47.90 32.47
CA ILE A 3 -20.69 46.54 32.15
C ILE A 3 -20.60 46.36 30.62
N ASP A 4 -19.36 46.32 30.13
CA ASP A 4 -19.04 45.88 28.77
C ASP A 4 -18.92 44.35 28.81
N THR A 5 -19.93 43.63 28.30
CA THR A 5 -19.97 42.16 28.30
C THR A 5 -19.15 41.62 27.14
N LYS A 6 -17.84 41.49 27.34
CA LYS A 6 -16.94 40.81 26.41
C LYS A 6 -17.21 39.30 26.45
N VAL A 7 -17.91 38.79 25.43
CA VAL A 7 -18.11 37.35 25.21
C VAL A 7 -16.75 36.70 24.91
N ARG A 8 -16.18 36.04 25.91
CA ARG A 8 -14.99 35.18 25.77
C ARG A 8 -15.41 33.90 25.03
N ARG A 9 -14.97 33.73 23.80
CA ARG A 9 -15.00 32.42 23.12
C ARG A 9 -13.78 31.63 23.57
N GLU A 10 -14.01 30.53 24.27
CA GLU A 10 -12.95 29.58 24.59
C GLU A 10 -12.42 28.95 23.28
N PRO A 11 -11.10 28.80 23.09
CA PRO A 11 -10.58 28.04 21.97
C PRO A 11 -10.95 26.57 22.16
N SER A 12 -11.74 26.01 21.25
CA SER A 12 -12.04 24.57 21.25
C SER A 12 -10.76 23.79 20.93
N THR A 13 -10.09 23.28 21.96
CA THR A 13 -8.83 22.51 21.84
C THR A 13 -9.05 21.01 21.64
N HIS A 14 -10.30 20.56 21.48
CA HIS A 14 -10.60 19.14 21.33
C HIS A 14 -11.24 18.94 19.96
N THR A 15 -10.50 18.40 18.98
CA THR A 15 -10.97 17.52 17.86
C THR A 15 -9.85 17.33 16.80
N CYS A 16 -8.86 18.22 16.69
CA CYS A 16 -7.88 18.17 15.59
C CYS A 16 -6.86 17.00 15.69
N GLN A 17 -6.44 16.60 16.90
CA GLN A 17 -5.47 15.51 17.05
C GLN A 17 -6.08 14.11 16.86
N GLN A 18 -7.32 13.90 17.29
CA GLN A 18 -8.01 12.60 17.17
C GLN A 18 -8.29 12.24 15.71
N SER A 19 -8.69 13.20 14.88
CA SER A 19 -8.95 12.96 13.46
C SER A 19 -7.67 12.58 12.69
N ALA A 20 -6.53 13.16 13.06
CA ALA A 20 -5.23 12.83 12.49
C ALA A 20 -4.74 11.42 12.88
N SER A 21 -4.90 11.02 14.15
CA SER A 21 -4.52 9.67 14.60
C SER A 21 -5.39 8.58 13.97
N VAL A 22 -6.69 8.83 13.87
CA VAL A 22 -7.63 7.90 13.22
C VAL A 22 -7.30 7.79 11.74
N GLY A 23 -7.15 8.91 11.02
CA GLY A 23 -6.79 8.93 9.60
C GLY A 23 -5.52 8.15 9.29
N LYS A 24 -4.46 8.33 10.09
CA LYS A 24 -3.21 7.59 9.95
C LYS A 24 -3.39 6.07 10.12
N SER A 25 -4.12 5.64 11.15
CA SER A 25 -4.36 4.21 11.40
C SER A 25 -5.13 3.51 10.26
N LEU A 26 -6.06 4.23 9.62
CA LEU A 26 -6.86 3.71 8.51
C LEU A 26 -6.01 3.54 7.25
N VAL A 27 -5.11 4.48 7.00
CA VAL A 27 -4.16 4.41 5.90
C VAL A 27 -3.15 3.29 6.11
N ASP A 28 -2.62 3.14 7.32
CA ASP A 28 -1.73 2.03 7.66
C ASP A 28 -2.41 0.67 7.42
N LYS A 29 -3.70 0.57 7.75
CA LYS A 29 -4.53 -0.63 7.46
C LYS A 29 -4.71 -0.85 5.95
N ALA A 30 -5.00 0.19 5.18
CA ALA A 30 -5.15 0.09 3.73
C ALA A 30 -3.83 -0.35 3.07
N ILE A 31 -2.71 0.26 3.46
CA ILE A 31 -1.36 -0.10 3.02
C ILE A 31 -1.04 -1.56 3.39
N GLY A 32 -1.38 -1.99 4.60
CA GLY A 32 -1.22 -3.39 5.03
C GLY A 32 -1.98 -4.37 4.13
N ASN A 33 -3.23 -4.05 3.79
CA ASN A 33 -4.02 -4.86 2.87
C ASN A 33 -3.40 -4.90 1.46
N MET A 34 -2.96 -3.76 0.94
CA MET A 34 -2.29 -3.71 -0.37
C MET A 34 -1.03 -4.59 -0.38
N LYS A 35 -0.21 -4.56 0.67
CA LYS A 35 1.00 -5.42 0.78
C LYS A 35 0.65 -6.90 0.82
N LYS A 36 -0.41 -7.27 1.54
CA LYS A 36 -0.91 -8.65 1.59
C LYS A 36 -1.35 -9.12 0.20
N ARG A 37 -2.21 -8.35 -0.47
CA ARG A 37 -2.68 -8.64 -1.83
C ARG A 37 -1.53 -8.68 -2.84
N ALA A 38 -0.57 -7.77 -2.75
CA ALA A 38 0.61 -7.76 -3.62
C ALA A 38 1.46 -9.03 -3.46
N ARG A 39 1.50 -9.61 -2.26
CA ARG A 39 2.21 -10.86 -1.96
C ARG A 39 1.44 -12.08 -2.48
N GLU A 40 0.14 -12.14 -2.26
CA GLU A 40 -0.68 -13.35 -2.48
C GLU A 40 -1.26 -13.43 -3.89
N GLU A 41 -1.58 -12.29 -4.50
CA GLU A 41 -2.24 -12.23 -5.81
C GLU A 41 -1.24 -11.98 -6.95
N THR A 42 -1.60 -12.46 -8.14
CA THR A 42 -0.89 -12.17 -9.41
C THR A 42 -1.38 -10.88 -10.09
N THR A 43 -2.45 -10.26 -9.58
CA THR A 43 -3.04 -9.01 -10.07
C THR A 43 -1.98 -7.91 -10.24
N PRO A 44 -1.99 -7.07 -11.28
CA PRO A 44 -1.02 -5.97 -11.40
C PRO A 44 -1.03 -5.04 -10.17
N ILE A 45 0.15 -4.64 -9.68
CA ILE A 45 0.27 -3.82 -8.45
C ILE A 45 -0.49 -2.50 -8.57
N HIS A 46 -0.43 -1.83 -9.74
CA HIS A 46 -1.17 -0.60 -9.99
C HIS A 46 -2.69 -0.79 -9.77
N LYS A 47 -3.24 -1.95 -10.16
CA LYS A 47 -4.66 -2.26 -10.02
C LYS A 47 -5.03 -2.54 -8.57
N ILE A 48 -4.16 -3.22 -7.82
CA ILE A 48 -4.32 -3.42 -6.37
C ILE A 48 -4.38 -2.06 -5.65
N TYR A 49 -3.48 -1.14 -6.00
CA TYR A 49 -3.47 0.22 -5.44
C TYR A 49 -4.79 0.95 -5.71
N ILE A 50 -5.22 1.06 -6.98
CA ILE A 50 -6.46 1.78 -7.33
C ILE A 50 -7.67 1.19 -6.58
N GLN A 51 -7.80 -0.14 -6.55
CA GLN A 51 -8.93 -0.79 -5.88
C GLN A 51 -8.97 -0.51 -4.38
N GLU A 52 -7.82 -0.58 -3.70
CA GLU A 52 -7.78 -0.31 -2.27
C GLU A 52 -7.94 1.17 -1.94
N ILE A 53 -7.48 2.08 -2.80
CA ILE A 53 -7.76 3.51 -2.64
C ILE A 53 -9.25 3.81 -2.80
N VAL A 54 -9.89 3.27 -3.84
CA VAL A 54 -11.35 3.44 -4.02
C VAL A 54 -12.12 2.85 -2.83
N LYS A 55 -11.72 1.67 -2.35
CA LYS A 55 -12.34 1.04 -1.18
C LYS A 55 -12.14 1.87 0.09
N ALA A 56 -10.95 2.43 0.30
CA ALA A 56 -10.66 3.30 1.43
C ALA A 56 -11.49 4.59 1.34
N LEU A 57 -11.57 5.22 0.17
CA LEU A 57 -12.39 6.43 -0.05
C LEU A 57 -13.87 6.18 0.28
N ILE A 58 -14.45 5.07 -0.21
CA ILE A 58 -15.84 4.70 0.08
C ILE A 58 -16.02 4.44 1.57
N SER A 59 -15.09 3.73 2.21
CA SER A 59 -15.19 3.38 3.63
C SER A 59 -15.04 4.59 4.55
N TYR A 60 -14.38 5.67 4.09
CA TYR A 60 -13.95 6.80 4.93
C TYR A 60 -14.41 8.16 4.39
N SER A 61 -15.59 8.21 3.79
CA SER A 61 -16.24 9.40 3.19
C SER A 61 -16.27 10.66 4.08
N GLY A 62 -16.17 10.53 5.41
CA GLY A 62 -16.21 11.64 6.38
C GLY A 62 -14.86 12.16 6.89
N ILE A 63 -13.73 11.55 6.50
CA ILE A 63 -12.38 11.98 6.90
C ILE A 63 -11.75 12.69 5.71
N ALA A 64 -11.00 13.77 5.95
CA ALA A 64 -10.21 14.49 4.94
C ALA A 64 -9.18 13.54 4.29
N THR A 65 -9.64 12.75 3.34
CA THR A 65 -8.97 11.57 2.81
C THR A 65 -7.79 11.96 1.93
N GLY A 66 -7.86 13.14 1.30
CA GLY A 66 -6.78 13.69 0.48
C GLY A 66 -5.47 13.97 1.23
N LEU A 67 -5.51 14.14 2.56
CA LEU A 67 -4.30 14.40 3.34
C LEU A 67 -3.55 13.10 3.73
N PHE A 68 -4.26 11.98 3.80
CA PHE A 68 -3.70 10.73 4.33
C PHE A 68 -3.48 9.67 3.24
N ILE A 69 -4.19 9.74 2.10
CA ILE A 69 -4.03 8.78 1.03
C ILE A 69 -2.63 8.88 0.42
N PRO A 70 -1.81 7.81 0.49
CA PRO A 70 -0.50 7.83 -0.14
C PRO A 70 -0.64 7.78 -1.65
N THR A 71 0.25 8.46 -2.37
CA THR A 71 0.39 8.29 -3.82
C THR A 71 0.99 6.92 -4.14
N PHE A 72 0.83 6.47 -5.38
CA PHE A 72 1.41 5.21 -5.84
C PHE A 72 2.95 5.19 -5.67
N GLU A 73 3.61 6.28 -6.06
CA GLU A 73 5.06 6.46 -5.97
C GLU A 73 5.59 6.37 -4.53
N ASN A 74 4.77 6.70 -3.53
CA ASN A 74 5.19 6.60 -2.13
C ASN A 74 5.20 5.14 -1.61
N ILE A 75 4.47 4.24 -2.27
CA ILE A 75 4.23 2.88 -1.76
C ILE A 75 4.68 1.77 -2.70
N ASP A 76 4.90 2.07 -3.98
CA ASP A 76 5.20 1.10 -5.03
C ASP A 76 6.37 0.19 -4.66
N ALA A 77 7.49 0.76 -4.22
CA ALA A 77 8.68 0.04 -3.78
C ALA A 77 8.34 -0.95 -2.66
N SER A 78 7.49 -0.54 -1.71
CA SER A 78 7.07 -1.43 -0.64
C SER A 78 6.12 -2.54 -1.13
N LEU A 79 5.29 -2.27 -2.14
CA LEU A 79 4.39 -3.28 -2.72
C LEU A 79 5.18 -4.29 -3.55
N TYR A 80 6.09 -3.83 -4.41
CA TYR A 80 7.00 -4.69 -5.19
C TYR A 80 7.87 -5.54 -4.27
N ARG A 81 8.39 -4.97 -3.17
CA ARG A 81 9.13 -5.74 -2.15
C ARG A 81 8.27 -6.75 -1.41
N SER A 82 6.97 -6.49 -1.23
CA SER A 82 6.05 -7.49 -0.64
C SER A 82 5.84 -8.65 -1.61
N ARG A 83 5.60 -8.32 -2.89
CA ARG A 83 5.43 -9.28 -3.99
C ARG A 83 6.67 -10.15 -4.20
N SER A 84 7.86 -9.57 -4.10
CA SER A 84 9.11 -10.31 -4.31
C SER A 84 9.27 -11.51 -3.37
N LYS A 85 8.63 -11.48 -2.20
CA LYS A 85 8.63 -12.59 -1.23
C LYS A 85 7.77 -13.80 -1.65
N ASN A 86 7.02 -13.69 -2.74
CA ASN A 86 6.28 -14.80 -3.35
C ASN A 86 7.07 -15.50 -4.46
N TYR A 87 8.19 -14.92 -4.91
CA TYR A 87 9.05 -15.53 -5.90
C TYR A 87 10.17 -16.33 -5.22
N PRO A 88 10.65 -17.40 -5.87
CA PRO A 88 11.84 -18.09 -5.41
C PRO A 88 13.02 -17.11 -5.38
N THR A 89 13.94 -17.35 -4.45
CA THR A 89 15.17 -16.58 -4.34
C THR A 89 16.02 -16.76 -5.59
N LEU A 90 16.72 -15.69 -5.98
CA LEU A 90 17.61 -15.74 -7.13
C LEU A 90 18.72 -16.77 -6.87
N PRO A 91 18.98 -17.68 -7.83
CA PRO A 91 20.10 -18.62 -7.76
C PRO A 91 21.42 -17.87 -7.57
N LYS A 92 22.32 -18.37 -6.72
CA LYS A 92 23.62 -17.73 -6.47
C LYS A 92 24.67 -18.17 -7.49
N SER A 93 24.52 -19.37 -8.03
CA SER A 93 25.38 -19.97 -9.04
C SER A 93 24.55 -20.43 -10.25
N LEU A 94 25.19 -20.56 -11.41
CA LEU A 94 24.59 -21.20 -12.58
C LEU A 94 24.18 -22.66 -12.31
N VAL A 95 24.86 -23.34 -11.37
CA VAL A 95 24.53 -24.72 -10.96
C VAL A 95 23.19 -24.79 -10.22
N ASP A 96 22.80 -23.72 -9.52
CA ASP A 96 21.54 -23.64 -8.79
C ASP A 96 20.35 -23.32 -9.73
N LEU A 97 20.63 -22.98 -11.00
CA LEU A 97 19.60 -22.63 -11.97
C LEU A 97 18.96 -23.90 -12.53
N VAL A 98 17.90 -24.37 -11.88
CA VAL A 98 17.08 -25.48 -12.39
C VAL A 98 16.22 -24.98 -13.54
N LEU A 99 16.70 -25.15 -14.77
CA LEU A 99 15.89 -24.96 -15.97
C LEU A 99 14.97 -26.17 -16.17
N PRO A 100 13.69 -26.00 -16.54
CA PRO A 100 12.86 -27.12 -16.98
C PRO A 100 13.45 -27.76 -18.25
N ASP A 101 13.27 -29.07 -18.45
CA ASP A 101 13.77 -29.79 -19.64
C ASP A 101 13.27 -29.17 -20.95
N ILE A 102 12.04 -28.65 -20.93
CA ILE A 102 11.40 -27.98 -22.08
C ILE A 102 12.22 -26.75 -22.52
N TRP A 103 12.98 -26.14 -21.61
CA TRP A 103 13.81 -24.95 -21.87
C TRP A 103 15.27 -25.30 -22.16
N ARG A 104 15.68 -26.55 -21.89
CA ARG A 104 17.03 -27.07 -22.22
C ARG A 104 17.14 -27.55 -23.67
N LEU A 105 16.01 -27.80 -24.34
CA LEU A 105 15.99 -28.22 -25.74
C LEU A 105 16.31 -27.02 -26.64
N ALA A 106 17.42 -27.10 -27.39
CA ALA A 106 17.62 -26.22 -28.53
C ALA A 106 16.47 -26.43 -29.54
N LYS A 107 16.20 -25.44 -30.40
CA LYS A 107 15.18 -25.48 -31.48
C LYS A 107 15.23 -26.73 -32.39
N ARG A 108 16.29 -27.54 -32.30
CA ARG A 108 16.54 -28.77 -33.05
C ARG A 108 16.54 -30.07 -32.23
N GLY A 109 16.06 -30.06 -30.99
CA GLY A 109 15.77 -31.29 -30.24
C GLY A 109 16.96 -32.09 -29.71
N GLU A 110 18.19 -31.59 -29.84
CA GLU A 110 19.37 -32.26 -29.28
C GLU A 110 19.77 -31.68 -27.91
N PRO A 111 20.14 -32.53 -26.93
CA PRO A 111 20.60 -32.09 -25.61
C PRO A 111 22.01 -31.49 -25.70
N HIS A 112 22.26 -30.47 -24.86
CA HIS A 112 23.59 -29.88 -24.62
C HIS A 112 24.46 -30.75 -23.71
#